data_AF-A0AAD3D6I2-F1
#
_entry.id   AF-A0AAD3D6I2-F1
#
_cell.length_a   1.000
_cell.length_b   1.000
_cell.length_c   1.000
_cell.angle_alpha   90.00
_cell.angle_beta   90.00
_cell.angle_gamma   90.00
#
_symmetry.space_group_name_H-M   'P 1'
#
loop_
_entity.id
_entity.type
_entity.pdbx_description
1 polymer ?
#
loop_
_entity_poly.entity_id
_entity_poly.type
_entity_poly.pdbx_seq_one_letter_code
_entity_poly.pdbx_strand_id
1 'polypeptide(L)'
;MLLRRSTLCIASLAASIPTSSAFIQTGIKAIHNSSISSTPANISNTHKSLSATSRNKFSVLKMGLFDALLGGGFDPELISPGEALPGRQTKMPNIDGCKHYVLGNDIQEVPEGFEVAVFANGCFWGSEKGIWRLPEGIHSTTVGYCAGFTPNPTYEEACSGRTGHTEGVRVVYDPKKVSFVDIMRWMFEAHDPTSGMGQGNDRGTQYRSGFYYFNDDQKRLIEAAKDFYEGKLGKKITTEVAAASDYEKYGGLWYFAEVYHQQYLSKPGSRPYCSAQPSGIPLDSFEEWCPADLQEKYKPTLPEAFWKKHGPKRGCSVVQEPNEPIAVGDW
;
A
#
# COMPACT_ATOMS: atom_id res chain seq x y z
N MET A 1 29.03 44.98 -19.39
CA MET A 1 29.75 45.15 -18.11
C MET A 1 29.50 43.92 -17.25
N LEU A 2 30.60 43.24 -16.88
CA LEU A 2 30.84 42.23 -15.82
C LEU A 2 29.84 41.07 -15.66
N LEU A 3 30.12 39.82 -16.06
CA LEU A 3 31.07 38.80 -15.57
C LEU A 3 30.87 38.26 -14.13
N ARG A 4 30.68 36.93 -14.08
CA ARG A 4 31.22 35.92 -13.12
C ARG A 4 30.61 35.94 -11.68
N ARG A 5 30.21 34.80 -11.08
CA ARG A 5 31.05 33.65 -10.69
C ARG A 5 30.17 32.53 -10.10
N SER A 6 30.67 31.31 -10.28
CA SER A 6 30.24 30.03 -9.72
C SER A 6 30.55 29.89 -8.23
N THR A 7 29.75 29.09 -7.51
CA THR A 7 30.25 28.29 -6.38
C THR A 7 29.43 27.01 -6.19
N LEU A 8 30.08 25.88 -6.46
CA LEU A 8 29.76 24.56 -5.91
C LEU A 8 29.92 24.61 -4.38
N CYS A 9 29.05 23.94 -3.63
CA CYS A 9 29.36 23.48 -2.28
C CYS A 9 29.11 21.96 -2.20
N ILE A 10 30.22 21.23 -2.22
CA ILE A 10 30.37 19.84 -1.81
C ILE A 10 30.55 19.87 -0.29
N ALA A 11 29.72 19.17 0.47
CA ALA A 11 29.98 18.89 1.88
C ALA A 11 30.10 17.37 2.07
N SER A 12 31.36 16.96 2.22
CA SER A 12 31.80 15.65 2.67
C SER A 12 31.69 15.60 4.20
N LEU A 13 31.09 14.55 4.76
CA LEU A 13 31.35 14.14 6.14
C LEU A 13 31.54 12.62 6.17
N ALA A 14 32.80 12.22 6.30
CA ALA A 14 33.21 10.86 6.60
C ALA A 14 33.47 10.72 8.10
N ALA A 15 32.91 9.64 8.65
CA ALA A 15 33.42 8.71 9.67
C ALA A 15 34.18 9.24 10.91
N SER A 16 33.64 8.86 12.07
CA SER A 16 34.44 8.52 13.26
C SER A 16 33.86 7.25 13.90
N ILE A 17 34.59 6.14 13.74
CA ILE A 17 34.39 4.86 14.42
C ILE A 17 35.29 4.85 15.67
N PRO A 18 34.82 4.38 16.83
CA PRO A 18 35.71 3.82 17.84
C PRO A 18 35.66 2.29 17.78
N THR A 19 36.82 1.71 17.50
CA THR A 19 37.17 0.31 17.71
C THR A 19 37.25 -0.01 19.21
N SER A 20 36.76 -1.17 19.63
CA SER A 20 37.33 -1.92 20.75
C SER A 20 37.08 -3.41 20.57
N SER A 21 38.18 -4.13 20.41
CA SER A 21 38.29 -5.58 20.31
C SER A 21 38.43 -6.16 21.72
N ALA A 22 37.77 -7.27 22.02
CA ALA A 22 38.22 -8.20 23.05
C ALA A 22 37.84 -9.64 22.68
N PHE A 23 38.87 -10.47 22.63
CA PHE A 23 38.88 -11.92 22.46
C PHE A 23 38.33 -12.65 23.70
N ILE A 24 37.85 -13.89 23.51
CA ILE A 24 38.06 -15.14 24.28
C ILE A 24 37.02 -16.15 23.71
N GLN A 25 37.38 -17.10 22.85
CA GLN A 25 38.07 -18.38 23.05
C GLN A 25 37.18 -19.51 23.61
N THR A 26 36.93 -20.49 22.71
CA THR A 26 36.75 -21.95 22.87
C THR A 26 35.59 -22.53 23.70
N GLY A 27 34.86 -23.44 23.05
CA GLY A 27 33.98 -24.41 23.69
C GLY A 27 33.56 -25.52 22.72
N ILE A 28 34.48 -26.44 22.42
CA ILE A 28 34.23 -27.71 21.72
C ILE A 28 33.38 -28.61 22.62
N LYS A 29 32.33 -29.25 22.07
CA LYS A 29 31.96 -30.63 22.42
C LYS A 29 31.14 -31.28 21.31
N ALA A 30 31.76 -32.31 20.71
CA ALA A 30 31.17 -33.29 19.82
C ALA A 30 30.57 -34.46 20.63
N ILE A 31 29.46 -35.04 20.16
CA ILE A 31 29.04 -36.45 20.37
C ILE A 31 28.19 -36.82 19.11
N HIS A 32 28.76 -37.57 18.15
CA HIS A 32 28.58 -39.02 17.90
C HIS A 32 27.22 -39.38 17.25
N ASN A 33 27.12 -39.55 15.93
CA ASN A 33 27.52 -40.68 15.06
C ASN A 33 26.54 -41.88 15.11
N SER A 34 25.81 -42.11 14.02
CA SER A 34 25.55 -43.47 13.49
C SER A 34 25.05 -43.41 12.05
N SER A 35 25.91 -43.96 11.19
CA SER A 35 25.76 -44.32 9.79
C SER A 35 24.90 -45.57 9.60
N ILE A 36 24.10 -45.63 8.52
CA ILE A 36 23.86 -46.88 7.78
C ILE A 36 23.90 -46.58 6.28
N SER A 37 24.69 -47.37 5.57
CA SER A 37 24.91 -47.41 4.13
C SER A 37 23.86 -48.26 3.40
N SER A 38 23.58 -47.96 2.14
CA SER A 38 23.63 -48.97 1.06
C SER A 38 23.63 -48.32 -0.33
N THR A 39 24.44 -48.93 -1.18
CA THR A 39 24.97 -48.58 -2.50
C THR A 39 23.99 -48.80 -3.69
N PRO A 40 24.38 -48.45 -4.93
CA PRO A 40 23.48 -48.04 -6.01
C PRO A 40 23.18 -49.14 -7.05
N ALA A 41 22.18 -48.92 -7.89
CA ALA A 41 21.93 -49.70 -9.09
C ALA A 41 21.93 -48.83 -10.35
N ASN A 42 22.87 -49.17 -11.25
CA ASN A 42 22.95 -48.79 -12.66
C ASN A 42 21.83 -49.46 -13.46
N ILE A 43 21.16 -48.74 -14.37
CA ILE A 43 20.71 -49.28 -15.66
C ILE A 43 20.99 -48.25 -16.76
N SER A 44 21.63 -48.74 -17.81
CA SER A 44 22.14 -48.05 -18.99
C SER A 44 21.08 -47.84 -20.10
N ASN A 45 21.26 -46.72 -20.81
CA ASN A 45 21.16 -46.50 -22.26
C ASN A 45 20.03 -47.14 -23.08
N THR A 46 19.26 -46.26 -23.76
CA THR A 46 19.02 -46.40 -25.20
C THR A 46 19.06 -45.04 -25.90
N HIS A 47 19.88 -44.98 -26.95
CA HIS A 47 20.01 -43.90 -27.93
C HIS A 47 18.71 -43.62 -28.70
N LYS A 48 18.48 -42.35 -29.01
CA LYS A 48 18.19 -41.89 -30.39
C LYS A 48 18.46 -40.39 -30.50
N SER A 49 19.50 -40.06 -31.27
CA SER A 49 19.65 -38.73 -31.85
C SER A 49 18.63 -38.56 -32.96
N LEU A 50 18.17 -37.33 -33.18
CA LEU A 50 18.10 -36.72 -34.51
C LEU A 50 17.94 -35.20 -34.32
N SER A 51 18.87 -34.50 -34.96
CA SER A 51 18.96 -33.06 -35.13
C SER A 51 17.81 -32.49 -35.96
N ALA A 52 17.32 -31.31 -35.61
CA ALA A 52 17.06 -30.24 -36.58
C ALA A 52 16.69 -28.94 -35.85
N THR A 53 17.61 -27.98 -35.95
CA THR A 53 17.46 -26.54 -35.91
C THR A 53 16.06 -26.03 -36.28
N SER A 54 15.36 -25.40 -35.34
CA SER A 54 14.27 -24.47 -35.66
C SER A 54 14.49 -23.14 -34.95
N ARG A 55 14.64 -22.12 -35.78
CA ARG A 55 15.01 -20.74 -35.49
C ARG A 55 14.06 -20.06 -34.52
N ASN A 56 14.65 -19.36 -33.55
CA ASN A 56 14.06 -18.24 -32.82
C ASN A 56 13.29 -17.33 -33.80
N LYS A 57 11.96 -17.26 -33.65
CA LYS A 57 11.19 -16.13 -34.16
C LYS A 57 11.04 -15.14 -33.02
N PHE A 58 12.05 -14.29 -32.87
CA PHE A 58 11.87 -12.97 -32.28
C PHE A 58 10.87 -12.22 -33.20
N SER A 59 9.61 -12.20 -32.79
CA SER A 59 8.64 -11.24 -33.31
C SER A 59 9.00 -9.89 -32.70
N VAL A 60 9.94 -9.19 -33.35
CA VAL A 60 10.11 -7.74 -33.13
C VAL A 60 8.81 -7.11 -33.61
N LEU A 61 7.93 -6.79 -32.66
CA LEU A 61 6.74 -6.00 -32.93
C LEU A 61 7.24 -4.68 -33.54
N LYS A 62 6.83 -4.42 -34.78
CA LYS A 62 7.10 -3.17 -35.49
C LYS A 62 6.61 -2.02 -34.63
N MET A 63 7.52 -1.34 -33.95
CA MET A 63 7.25 -0.06 -33.32
C MET A 63 7.00 0.93 -34.45
N GLY A 64 5.72 1.22 -34.71
CA GLY A 64 5.32 2.20 -35.70
C GLY A 64 5.74 3.58 -35.23
N LEU A 65 6.42 4.33 -36.08
CA LEU A 65 6.75 5.74 -35.87
C LEU A 65 5.51 6.62 -35.57
N PHE A 66 4.30 6.09 -35.80
CA PHE A 66 3.02 6.72 -35.48
C PHE A 66 2.65 6.69 -33.99
N ASP A 67 3.09 5.72 -33.19
CA ASP A 67 2.78 5.66 -31.74
C ASP A 67 3.61 6.69 -30.95
N ALA A 68 4.83 6.97 -31.40
CA ALA A 68 5.70 7.97 -30.77
C ALA A 68 5.27 9.42 -31.05
N LEU A 69 4.48 9.66 -32.10
CA LEU A 69 4.08 11.01 -32.53
C LEU A 69 2.73 11.48 -31.95
N LEU A 70 2.00 10.59 -31.28
CA LEU A 70 0.67 10.86 -30.73
C LEU A 70 0.63 10.91 -29.20
N GLY A 71 1.72 11.26 -28.51
CA GLY A 71 1.68 11.66 -27.10
C GLY A 71 0.97 10.69 -26.12
N GLY A 72 0.79 9.43 -26.51
CA GLY A 72 0.12 8.41 -25.72
C GLY A 72 1.16 7.78 -24.82
N GLY A 73 1.31 8.29 -23.61
CA GLY A 73 1.97 7.52 -22.55
C GLY A 73 1.20 6.21 -22.39
N PHE A 74 1.88 5.08 -22.51
CA PHE A 74 1.29 3.80 -22.12
C PHE A 74 0.92 3.90 -20.65
N ASP A 75 -0.37 3.72 -20.33
CA ASP A 75 -0.79 3.57 -18.94
C ASP A 75 -0.05 2.37 -18.35
N PRO A 76 0.59 2.50 -17.17
CA PRO A 76 1.26 1.38 -16.54
C PRO A 76 0.32 0.18 -16.41
N GLU A 77 0.78 -1.02 -16.71
CA GLU A 77 0.02 -2.25 -16.54
C GLU A 77 0.57 -3.08 -15.39
N LEU A 78 -0.30 -3.84 -14.73
CA LEU A 78 0.10 -4.73 -13.65
C LEU A 78 0.88 -5.91 -14.23
N ILE A 79 2.03 -6.21 -13.63
CA ILE A 79 2.85 -7.37 -13.99
C ILE A 79 2.12 -8.70 -13.70
N SER A 80 2.56 -9.79 -14.35
CA SER A 80 2.09 -11.12 -13.96
C SER A 80 2.83 -11.65 -12.72
N PRO A 81 2.24 -12.57 -11.94
CA PRO A 81 2.91 -13.15 -10.76
C PRO A 81 4.26 -13.82 -11.08
N GLY A 82 4.43 -14.37 -12.28
CA GLY A 82 5.68 -15.02 -12.70
C GLY A 82 6.83 -14.05 -13.03
N GLU A 83 6.51 -12.75 -13.18
CA GLU A 83 7.48 -11.69 -13.48
C GLU A 83 7.83 -10.83 -12.25
N ALA A 84 7.13 -11.09 -11.13
CA ALA A 84 7.30 -10.37 -9.89
C ALA A 84 8.70 -10.57 -9.31
N LEU A 85 9.22 -9.53 -8.64
CA LEU A 85 10.46 -9.66 -7.88
C LEU A 85 10.33 -10.76 -6.83
N PRO A 86 11.42 -11.52 -6.57
CA PRO A 86 11.38 -12.62 -5.60
C PRO A 86 11.20 -12.13 -4.15
N GLY A 87 11.51 -10.86 -3.87
CA GLY A 87 11.40 -10.27 -2.53
C GLY A 87 12.31 -10.94 -1.51
N ARG A 88 11.85 -11.02 -0.27
CA ARG A 88 12.63 -11.58 0.85
C ARG A 88 11.76 -12.36 1.84
N GLN A 89 12.41 -13.25 2.57
CA GLN A 89 11.75 -14.03 3.63
C GLN A 89 11.66 -13.26 4.96
N THR A 90 12.67 -12.42 5.24
CA THR A 90 12.69 -11.62 6.46
C THR A 90 11.60 -10.56 6.41
N LYS A 91 10.82 -10.43 7.48
CA LYS A 91 9.83 -9.35 7.65
C LYS A 91 10.50 -7.98 7.70
N MET A 92 9.73 -6.91 7.48
CA MET A 92 10.24 -5.53 7.57
C MET A 92 10.91 -5.28 8.94
N PRO A 93 12.18 -4.84 8.98
CA PRO A 93 12.88 -4.62 10.24
C PRO A 93 12.27 -3.46 11.04
N ASN A 94 12.48 -3.51 12.36
CA ASN A 94 12.11 -2.47 13.32
C ASN A 94 10.60 -2.18 13.45
N ILE A 95 9.73 -3.06 12.95
CA ILE A 95 8.28 -2.95 13.15
C ILE A 95 7.87 -3.48 14.53
N ASP A 96 8.57 -4.49 15.06
CA ASP A 96 8.25 -5.10 16.36
C ASP A 96 8.39 -4.07 17.50
N GLY A 97 7.30 -3.86 18.24
CA GLY A 97 7.22 -2.88 19.32
C GLY A 97 7.17 -1.42 18.86
N CYS A 98 7.06 -1.15 17.56
CA CYS A 98 6.91 0.20 17.05
C CYS A 98 5.56 0.79 17.48
N LYS A 99 5.57 2.02 17.98
CA LYS A 99 4.37 2.75 18.39
C LYS A 99 3.98 3.77 17.32
N HIS A 100 2.68 3.94 17.15
CA HIS A 100 2.11 4.94 16.26
C HIS A 100 2.53 6.33 16.74
N TYR A 101 3.18 7.11 15.88
CA TYR A 101 3.80 8.37 16.31
C TYR A 101 2.81 9.38 16.93
N VAL A 102 1.59 9.43 16.40
CA VAL A 102 0.51 10.32 16.90
C VAL A 102 -0.33 9.67 18.01
N LEU A 103 -0.91 8.49 17.74
CA LEU A 103 -1.86 7.81 18.63
C LEU A 103 -1.20 7.05 19.81
N GLY A 104 0.11 6.80 19.76
CA GLY A 104 0.87 6.13 20.83
C GLY A 104 0.67 4.62 20.98
N ASN A 105 -0.33 4.03 20.30
CA ASN A 105 -0.63 2.60 20.36
C ASN A 105 0.36 1.75 19.56
N ASP A 106 0.40 0.44 19.81
CA ASP A 106 1.20 -0.49 19.00
C ASP A 106 0.67 -0.57 17.57
N ILE A 107 1.56 -0.49 16.58
CA ILE A 107 1.14 -0.51 15.18
C ILE A 107 0.79 -1.92 14.66
N GLN A 108 1.19 -2.97 15.38
CA GLN A 108 0.87 -4.35 15.03
C GLN A 108 -0.38 -4.88 15.75
N GLU A 109 -0.68 -4.34 16.92
CA GLU A 109 -1.77 -4.80 17.76
C GLU A 109 -3.14 -4.61 17.10
N VAL A 110 -3.99 -5.63 17.24
CA VAL A 110 -5.41 -5.58 16.95
C VAL A 110 -6.11 -5.99 18.24
N PRO A 111 -6.57 -5.02 19.07
CA PRO A 111 -7.22 -5.35 20.32
C PRO A 111 -8.50 -6.14 20.10
N GLU A 112 -8.96 -6.84 21.15
CA GLU A 112 -10.23 -7.59 21.08
C GLU A 112 -11.40 -6.64 20.76
N GLY A 113 -12.24 -7.05 19.81
CA GLY A 113 -13.38 -6.25 19.35
C GLY A 113 -13.05 -5.17 18.33
N PHE A 114 -11.77 -4.95 18.01
CA PHE A 114 -11.35 -4.08 16.92
C PHE A 114 -11.34 -4.82 15.59
N GLU A 115 -11.53 -4.07 14.51
CA GLU A 115 -11.52 -4.58 13.14
C GLU A 115 -10.38 -3.96 12.33
N VAL A 116 -10.12 -4.55 11.17
CA VAL A 116 -9.09 -4.09 10.23
C VAL A 116 -9.72 -3.72 8.89
N ALA A 117 -9.38 -2.54 8.37
CA ALA A 117 -9.66 -2.13 7.00
C ALA A 117 -8.35 -1.90 6.25
N VAL A 118 -8.29 -2.28 4.97
CA VAL A 118 -7.13 -2.04 4.11
C VAL A 118 -7.61 -1.44 2.79
N PHE A 119 -7.03 -0.31 2.41
CA PHE A 119 -7.32 0.37 1.16
C PHE A 119 -6.07 1.02 0.57
N ALA A 120 -6.16 1.43 -0.69
CA ALA A 120 -5.15 2.14 -1.46
C ALA A 120 -5.81 3.28 -2.24
N ASN A 121 -5.19 4.46 -2.24
CA ASN A 121 -5.75 5.64 -2.90
C ASN A 121 -4.67 6.68 -3.29
N GLY A 122 -3.50 6.21 -3.71
CA GLY A 122 -2.34 7.04 -4.11
C GLY A 122 -1.23 7.03 -3.06
N CYS A 123 -0.47 8.13 -2.96
CA CYS A 123 0.59 8.25 -1.97
C CYS A 123 0.05 8.04 -0.56
N PHE A 124 0.52 6.98 0.10
CA PHE A 124 0.02 6.57 1.40
C PHE A 124 0.26 7.57 2.55
N TRP A 125 1.13 8.58 2.40
CA TRP A 125 1.47 9.53 3.48
C TRP A 125 0.31 10.48 3.78
N GLY A 126 -0.25 11.10 2.73
CA GLY A 126 -1.45 11.93 2.86
C GLY A 126 -2.66 11.09 3.26
N SER A 127 -2.73 9.88 2.72
CA SER A 127 -3.84 8.99 2.97
C SER A 127 -3.92 8.51 4.41
N GLU A 128 -2.79 8.08 4.96
CA GLU A 128 -2.69 7.68 6.36
C GLU A 128 -3.07 8.83 7.29
N LYS A 129 -2.60 10.06 6.99
CA LYS A 129 -2.91 11.27 7.77
C LYS A 129 -4.39 11.55 7.86
N GLY A 130 -5.13 11.37 6.78
CA GLY A 130 -6.57 11.61 6.82
C GLY A 130 -7.31 10.63 7.74
N ILE A 131 -6.89 9.36 7.76
CA ILE A 131 -7.52 8.35 8.61
C ILE A 131 -7.17 8.53 10.08
N TRP A 132 -5.90 8.66 10.47
CA TRP A 132 -5.59 8.75 11.91
C TRP A 132 -6.19 9.99 12.56
N ARG A 133 -6.57 10.99 11.75
CA ARG A 133 -7.26 12.20 12.19
C ARG A 133 -8.77 12.01 12.42
N LEU A 134 -9.37 10.92 11.93
CA LEU A 134 -10.73 10.58 12.34
C LEU A 134 -10.81 10.56 13.87
N PRO A 135 -11.98 10.90 14.44
CA PRO A 135 -12.09 11.05 15.88
C PRO A 135 -11.90 9.72 16.62
N GLU A 136 -12.05 9.76 17.94
CA GLU A 136 -11.82 8.61 18.81
C GLU A 136 -12.42 7.32 18.24
N GLY A 137 -11.60 6.27 18.09
CA GLY A 137 -11.99 5.00 17.47
C GLY A 137 -10.92 4.39 16.59
N ILE A 138 -10.02 5.19 16.02
CA ILE A 138 -8.82 4.67 15.35
C ILE A 138 -7.78 4.28 16.40
N HIS A 139 -7.41 3.00 16.44
CA HIS A 139 -6.37 2.48 17.32
C HIS A 139 -4.98 2.78 16.76
N SER A 140 -4.76 2.38 15.51
CA SER A 140 -3.52 2.62 14.78
C SER A 140 -3.79 2.63 13.28
N THR A 141 -3.03 3.45 12.55
CA THR A 141 -2.85 3.31 11.11
C THR A 141 -1.44 2.86 10.81
N THR A 142 -1.27 2.13 9.72
CA THR A 142 0.05 1.88 9.14
C THR A 142 0.03 2.00 7.64
N VAL A 143 1.17 2.34 7.10
CA VAL A 143 1.42 2.34 5.66
C VAL A 143 2.22 1.12 5.24
N GLY A 144 1.96 0.65 4.04
CA GLY A 144 2.50 -0.60 3.56
C GLY A 144 2.28 -0.84 2.08
N TYR A 145 2.69 -2.03 1.68
CA TYR A 145 2.56 -2.55 0.32
C TYR A 145 1.52 -3.67 0.38
N CYS A 146 0.47 -3.53 -0.40
CA CYS A 146 -0.63 -4.47 -0.40
C CYS A 146 -1.02 -4.90 -1.80
N ALA A 147 -1.80 -5.97 -1.88
CA ALA A 147 -2.40 -6.44 -3.12
C ALA A 147 -1.41 -6.71 -4.27
N GLY A 148 -0.27 -7.30 -3.95
CA GLY A 148 0.79 -7.65 -4.90
C GLY A 148 1.28 -9.08 -4.70
N PHE A 149 2.41 -9.40 -5.32
CA PHE A 149 2.90 -10.78 -5.40
C PHE A 149 4.23 -11.01 -4.67
N THR A 150 5.06 -9.97 -4.57
CA THR A 150 6.40 -10.07 -4.00
C THR A 150 6.34 -10.11 -2.47
N PRO A 151 6.85 -11.16 -1.80
CA PRO A 151 6.83 -11.22 -0.35
C PRO A 151 7.79 -10.22 0.28
N ASN A 152 7.33 -9.51 1.31
CA ASN A 152 8.09 -8.52 2.10
C ASN A 152 8.88 -7.51 1.25
N PRO A 153 8.26 -6.80 0.29
CA PRO A 153 9.00 -5.88 -0.57
C PRO A 153 9.60 -4.71 0.24
N THR A 154 10.65 -4.08 -0.28
CA THR A 154 11.10 -2.74 0.17
C THR A 154 10.40 -1.64 -0.61
N TYR A 155 10.53 -0.39 -0.15
CA TYR A 155 10.06 0.77 -0.89
C TYR A 155 10.64 0.84 -2.31
N GLU A 156 11.94 0.62 -2.47
CA GLU A 156 12.60 0.67 -3.78
C GLU A 156 12.08 -0.42 -4.72
N GLU A 157 11.82 -1.63 -4.20
CA GLU A 157 11.21 -2.70 -4.96
C GLU A 157 9.78 -2.33 -5.39
N ALA A 158 8.96 -1.81 -4.47
CA ALA A 158 7.61 -1.36 -4.78
C ALA A 158 7.59 -0.22 -5.83
N CYS A 159 8.46 0.78 -5.68
CA CYS A 159 8.60 1.89 -6.64
C CYS A 159 9.04 1.44 -8.04
N SER A 160 9.66 0.26 -8.17
CA SER A 160 10.02 -0.27 -9.49
C SER A 160 8.80 -0.71 -10.32
N GLY A 161 7.63 -0.86 -9.70
CA GLY A 161 6.42 -1.44 -10.31
C GLY A 161 6.48 -2.95 -10.50
N ARG A 162 7.62 -3.60 -10.19
CA ARG A 162 7.85 -5.03 -10.43
C ARG A 162 7.41 -5.95 -9.30
N THR A 163 6.68 -5.43 -8.32
CA THR A 163 6.15 -6.25 -7.21
C THR A 163 4.66 -6.55 -7.33
N GLY A 164 3.95 -5.81 -8.19
CA GLY A 164 2.49 -5.80 -8.28
C GLY A 164 1.79 -5.08 -7.10
N HIS A 165 2.53 -4.67 -6.07
CA HIS A 165 1.93 -4.01 -4.92
C HIS A 165 1.44 -2.60 -5.24
N THR A 166 0.48 -2.15 -4.46
CA THR A 166 0.13 -0.73 -4.30
C THR A 166 0.47 -0.24 -2.90
N GLU A 167 0.83 1.04 -2.81
CA GLU A 167 0.85 1.77 -1.56
C GLU A 167 -0.55 1.74 -0.95
N GLY A 168 -0.63 1.26 0.28
CA GLY A 168 -1.89 1.11 1.00
C GLY A 168 -1.79 1.62 2.42
N VAL A 169 -2.96 1.76 3.04
CA VAL A 169 -3.15 2.08 4.45
C VAL A 169 -3.91 0.93 5.09
N ARG A 170 -3.40 0.43 6.21
CA ARG A 170 -4.08 -0.51 7.10
C ARG A 170 -4.55 0.25 8.32
N VAL A 171 -5.83 0.10 8.65
CA VAL A 171 -6.50 0.80 9.74
C VAL A 171 -6.98 -0.23 10.74
N VAL A 172 -6.57 -0.08 12.00
CA VAL A 172 -7.14 -0.82 13.13
C VAL A 172 -8.11 0.11 13.85
N TYR A 173 -9.38 -0.27 13.95
CA TYR A 173 -10.44 0.62 14.45
C TYR A 173 -11.46 -0.10 15.33
N ASP A 174 -12.06 0.64 16.25
CA ASP A 174 -13.23 0.22 17.04
C ASP A 174 -14.50 0.48 16.23
N PRO A 175 -15.19 -0.56 15.70
CA PRO A 175 -16.39 -0.40 14.87
C PRO A 175 -17.55 0.27 15.61
N LYS A 176 -17.50 0.37 16.95
CA LYS A 176 -18.52 1.07 17.75
C LYS A 176 -18.33 2.59 17.75
N LYS A 177 -17.14 3.08 17.40
CA LYS A 177 -16.81 4.52 17.42
C LYS A 177 -16.58 5.10 16.03
N VAL A 178 -15.92 4.34 15.14
CA VAL A 178 -15.75 4.68 13.73
C VAL A 178 -16.21 3.47 12.91
N SER A 179 -17.24 3.63 12.09
CA SER A 179 -17.75 2.51 11.29
C SER A 179 -16.85 2.19 10.09
N PHE A 180 -16.98 0.99 9.55
CA PHE A 180 -16.35 0.61 8.28
C PHE A 180 -16.71 1.57 7.13
N VAL A 181 -17.97 2.04 7.10
CA VAL A 181 -18.46 2.91 6.02
C VAL A 181 -17.99 4.35 6.17
N ASP A 182 -17.61 4.78 7.37
CA ASP A 182 -16.93 6.07 7.58
C ASP A 182 -15.53 6.06 6.97
N ILE A 183 -14.78 4.97 7.17
CA ILE A 183 -13.47 4.77 6.53
C ILE A 183 -13.62 4.71 5.01
N MET A 184 -14.65 4.02 4.52
CA MET A 184 -14.95 3.91 3.10
C MET A 184 -15.33 5.24 2.46
N ARG A 185 -16.19 6.03 3.12
CA ARG A 185 -16.54 7.38 2.68
C ARG A 185 -15.31 8.26 2.58
N TRP A 186 -14.48 8.27 3.61
CA TRP A 186 -13.22 9.01 3.58
C TRP A 186 -12.36 8.58 2.40
N MET A 187 -12.19 7.27 2.16
CA MET A 187 -11.36 6.76 1.08
C MET A 187 -11.86 7.22 -0.29
N PHE A 188 -13.14 7.03 -0.61
CA PHE A 188 -13.72 7.42 -1.90
C PHE A 188 -13.67 8.94 -2.14
N GLU A 189 -13.93 9.74 -1.11
CA GLU A 189 -13.92 11.20 -1.22
C GLU A 189 -12.49 11.79 -1.21
N ALA A 190 -11.49 11.07 -0.67
CA ALA A 190 -10.13 11.57 -0.48
C ALA A 190 -9.23 11.49 -1.71
N HIS A 191 -9.67 10.97 -2.85
CA HIS A 191 -8.83 10.88 -4.05
C HIS A 191 -9.67 10.93 -5.34
N ASP A 192 -9.03 10.85 -6.50
CA ASP A 192 -9.72 10.56 -7.77
C ASP A 192 -9.73 9.05 -8.01
N PRO A 193 -10.86 8.34 -7.78
CA PRO A 193 -10.95 6.89 -7.97
C PRO A 193 -11.04 6.47 -9.45
N THR A 194 -10.91 7.41 -10.40
CA THR A 194 -10.98 7.16 -11.86
C THR A 194 -9.61 7.24 -12.54
N SER A 195 -8.54 7.44 -11.77
CA SER A 195 -7.18 7.71 -12.26
C SER A 195 -6.39 6.48 -12.76
N GLY A 196 -6.98 5.28 -12.75
CA GLY A 196 -6.34 4.07 -13.26
C GLY A 196 -5.11 3.66 -12.44
N MET A 197 -4.00 3.39 -13.13
CA MET A 197 -2.71 3.00 -12.52
C MET A 197 -1.90 4.24 -12.12
N GLY A 198 -2.49 5.05 -11.24
CA GLY A 198 -1.90 6.29 -10.74
C GLY A 198 -2.87 7.12 -9.90
N GLN A 199 -2.34 8.17 -9.29
CA GLN A 199 -3.10 9.19 -8.59
C GLN A 199 -2.44 10.56 -8.75
N GLY A 200 -3.16 11.54 -9.29
CA GLY A 200 -2.62 12.88 -9.52
C GLY A 200 -1.34 12.86 -10.37
N ASN A 201 -0.23 13.36 -9.81
CA ASN A 201 1.08 13.36 -10.48
C ASN A 201 1.87 12.07 -10.24
N ASP A 202 1.44 11.21 -9.33
CA ASP A 202 2.06 9.91 -9.08
C ASP A 202 1.51 8.90 -10.08
N ARG A 203 2.36 8.45 -11.01
CA ARG A 203 1.99 7.52 -12.08
C ARG A 203 2.74 6.21 -11.92
N GLY A 204 1.99 5.11 -11.94
CA GLY A 204 2.48 3.77 -11.65
C GLY A 204 1.43 2.91 -10.94
N THR A 205 1.46 1.60 -11.19
CA THR A 205 0.54 0.62 -10.58
C THR A 205 0.58 0.62 -9.06
N GLN A 206 1.66 1.13 -8.48
CA GLN A 206 1.85 1.27 -7.04
C GLN A 206 1.02 2.39 -6.41
N TYR A 207 0.32 3.20 -7.20
CA TYR A 207 -0.52 4.31 -6.74
C TYR A 207 -1.99 4.14 -7.13
N ARG A 208 -2.39 2.93 -7.52
CA ARG A 208 -3.76 2.64 -7.95
C ARG A 208 -4.74 2.71 -6.78
N SER A 209 -6.01 2.94 -7.11
CA SER A 209 -7.11 2.88 -6.14
C SER A 209 -7.47 1.43 -5.83
N GLY A 210 -7.75 1.10 -4.57
CA GLY A 210 -8.19 -0.23 -4.17
C GLY A 210 -8.83 -0.27 -2.79
N PHE A 211 -9.78 -1.19 -2.57
CA PHE A 211 -10.36 -1.51 -1.26
C PHE A 211 -10.46 -3.02 -1.11
N TYR A 212 -9.88 -3.55 -0.03
CA TYR A 212 -9.72 -4.98 0.17
C TYR A 212 -10.62 -5.49 1.30
N TYR A 213 -11.49 -6.46 0.98
CA TYR A 213 -12.50 -6.94 1.92
C TYR A 213 -12.09 -8.23 2.61
N PHE A 214 -12.59 -8.42 3.83
CA PHE A 214 -12.37 -9.60 4.67
C PHE A 214 -13.62 -10.50 4.77
N ASN A 215 -14.78 -10.01 4.30
CA ASN A 215 -16.04 -10.76 4.29
C ASN A 215 -16.99 -10.23 3.19
N ASP A 216 -18.07 -10.98 2.95
CA ASP A 216 -19.04 -10.68 1.88
C ASP A 216 -19.84 -9.39 2.13
N ASP A 217 -20.12 -9.01 3.38
CA ASP A 217 -20.83 -7.77 3.68
C ASP A 217 -19.98 -6.56 3.26
N GLN A 218 -18.68 -6.57 3.60
CA GLN A 218 -17.73 -5.55 3.16
C GLN A 218 -17.65 -5.48 1.64
N LYS A 219 -17.57 -6.62 0.95
CA LYS A 219 -17.59 -6.66 -0.53
C LYS A 219 -18.82 -5.94 -1.08
N ARG A 220 -20.01 -6.30 -0.59
CA ARG A 220 -21.29 -5.72 -1.04
C ARG A 220 -21.36 -4.22 -0.77
N LEU A 221 -20.85 -3.75 0.36
CA LEU A 221 -20.78 -2.32 0.70
C LEU A 221 -19.84 -1.56 -0.26
N ILE A 222 -18.64 -2.10 -0.51
CA ILE A 222 -17.66 -1.50 -1.42
C ILE A 222 -18.20 -1.43 -2.85
N GLU A 223 -18.78 -2.53 -3.35
CA GLU A 223 -19.36 -2.58 -4.70
C GLU A 223 -20.53 -1.60 -4.83
N ALA A 224 -21.44 -1.56 -3.86
CA ALA A 224 -22.58 -0.65 -3.89
C ALA A 224 -22.16 0.84 -3.83
N ALA A 225 -21.22 1.19 -2.95
CA ALA A 225 -20.68 2.55 -2.88
C ALA A 225 -19.94 2.93 -4.16
N LYS A 226 -19.13 2.02 -4.70
CA LYS A 226 -18.42 2.22 -5.97
C LYS A 226 -19.41 2.50 -7.12
N ASP A 227 -20.44 1.66 -7.27
CA ASP A 227 -21.41 1.81 -8.37
C ASP A 227 -22.23 3.09 -8.26
N PHE A 228 -22.65 3.45 -7.04
CA PHE A 228 -23.33 4.71 -6.79
C PHE A 228 -22.43 5.91 -7.10
N TYR A 229 -21.20 5.90 -6.60
CA TYR A 229 -20.26 7.00 -6.79
C TYR A 229 -19.81 7.13 -8.25
N GLU A 230 -19.68 6.03 -8.99
CA GLU A 230 -19.45 6.03 -10.45
C GLU A 230 -20.55 6.81 -11.19
N GLY A 231 -21.82 6.63 -10.81
CA GLY A 231 -22.94 7.41 -11.32
C GLY A 231 -22.83 8.91 -11.01
N LYS A 232 -22.40 9.26 -9.80
CA LYS A 232 -22.20 10.66 -9.37
C LYS A 232 -21.05 11.35 -10.10
N LEU A 233 -19.96 10.61 -10.35
CA LEU A 233 -18.78 11.12 -11.05
C LEU A 233 -18.99 11.19 -12.57
N GLY A 234 -19.94 10.41 -13.12
CA GLY A 234 -20.14 10.30 -14.57
C GLY A 234 -18.94 9.69 -15.29
N LYS A 235 -18.11 8.93 -14.56
CA LYS A 235 -16.85 8.34 -15.03
C LYS A 235 -16.66 6.98 -14.38
N LYS A 236 -16.18 6.02 -15.17
CA LYS A 236 -15.86 4.68 -14.67
C LYS A 236 -14.82 4.73 -13.55
N ILE A 237 -15.15 4.14 -12.41
CA ILE A 237 -14.24 4.02 -11.28
C ILE A 237 -13.28 2.83 -11.52
N THR A 238 -12.00 3.05 -11.27
CA THR A 238 -10.91 2.07 -11.45
C THR A 238 -10.44 1.43 -10.14
N THR A 239 -11.14 1.69 -9.03
CA THR A 239 -10.86 1.07 -7.72
C THR A 239 -10.91 -0.45 -7.81
N GLU A 240 -9.80 -1.10 -7.48
CA GLU A 240 -9.68 -2.54 -7.33
C GLU A 240 -10.48 -3.02 -6.11
N VAL A 241 -11.38 -3.99 -6.31
CA VAL A 241 -12.14 -4.61 -5.22
C VAL A 241 -11.78 -6.09 -5.20
N ALA A 242 -10.99 -6.50 -4.20
CA ALA A 242 -10.45 -7.86 -4.11
C ALA A 242 -10.53 -8.40 -2.67
N ALA A 243 -10.60 -9.73 -2.53
CA ALA A 243 -10.64 -10.34 -1.20
C ALA A 243 -9.23 -10.32 -0.61
N ALA A 244 -9.10 -10.08 0.70
CA ALA A 244 -7.84 -10.27 1.40
C ALA A 244 -7.30 -11.71 1.22
N SER A 245 -8.21 -12.70 1.15
CA SER A 245 -7.88 -14.11 0.94
C SER A 245 -7.23 -14.41 -0.42
N ASP A 246 -7.41 -13.55 -1.43
CA ASP A 246 -6.83 -13.75 -2.77
C ASP A 246 -5.28 -13.69 -2.75
N TYR A 247 -4.73 -13.08 -1.70
CA TYR A 247 -3.29 -12.84 -1.53
C TYR A 247 -2.61 -13.80 -0.54
N GLU A 248 -3.33 -14.73 0.09
CA GLU A 248 -2.74 -15.69 1.05
C GLU A 248 -1.62 -16.52 0.43
N LYS A 249 -1.78 -16.91 -0.84
CA LYS A 249 -0.75 -17.62 -1.61
C LYS A 249 0.55 -16.83 -1.82
N TYR A 250 0.52 -15.52 -1.64
CA TYR A 250 1.68 -14.64 -1.74
C TYR A 250 2.26 -14.26 -0.38
N GLY A 251 1.69 -14.77 0.73
CA GLY A 251 2.08 -14.45 2.10
C GLY A 251 1.16 -13.43 2.78
N GLY A 252 0.00 -13.14 2.18
CA GLY A 252 -1.05 -12.30 2.73
C GLY A 252 -1.25 -10.99 1.96
N LEU A 253 -2.34 -10.30 2.27
CA LEU A 253 -2.70 -9.02 1.65
C LEU A 253 -1.70 -7.89 1.97
N TRP A 254 -1.03 -7.92 3.12
CA TRP A 254 -0.40 -6.76 3.72
C TRP A 254 1.07 -6.98 4.12
N TYR A 255 1.93 -6.04 3.71
CA TYR A 255 3.31 -5.90 4.19
C TYR A 255 3.56 -4.50 4.70
N PHE A 256 4.12 -4.36 5.91
CA PHE A 256 4.51 -3.06 6.46
C PHE A 256 5.61 -2.42 5.61
N ALA A 257 5.47 -1.12 5.34
CA ALA A 257 6.56 -0.29 4.86
C ALA A 257 7.55 0.03 5.99
N GLU A 258 8.71 0.55 5.64
CA GLU A 258 9.78 0.91 6.57
C GLU A 258 9.27 1.89 7.65
N VAL A 259 9.86 1.83 8.85
CA VAL A 259 9.48 2.68 9.99
C VAL A 259 9.53 4.18 9.66
N TYR A 260 10.39 4.61 8.74
CA TYR A 260 10.45 6.02 8.36
C TYR A 260 9.20 6.49 7.60
N HIS A 261 8.48 5.60 6.92
CA HIS A 261 7.21 5.92 6.25
C HIS A 261 6.02 5.99 7.21
N GLN A 262 6.05 5.23 8.32
CA GLN A 262 4.95 5.19 9.29
C GLN A 262 4.69 6.59 9.86
N GLN A 263 3.47 7.12 9.72
CA GLN A 263 3.07 8.46 10.13
C GLN A 263 4.02 9.58 9.63
N TYR A 264 4.52 9.44 8.40
CA TYR A 264 5.56 10.31 7.83
C TYR A 264 5.26 11.81 8.00
N LEU A 265 4.06 12.26 7.66
CA LEU A 265 3.68 13.68 7.70
C LEU A 265 3.57 14.27 9.12
N SER A 266 3.61 13.44 10.15
CA SER A 266 3.60 13.89 11.55
C SER A 266 4.99 14.12 12.13
N LYS A 267 6.03 13.59 11.47
CA LYS A 267 7.41 13.61 11.97
C LYS A 267 8.12 14.92 11.65
N PRO A 268 8.98 15.43 12.54
CA PRO A 268 9.78 16.62 12.28
C PRO A 268 10.61 16.48 11.00
N GLY A 269 10.60 17.53 10.16
CA GLY A 269 11.37 17.55 8.91
C GLY A 269 10.74 16.78 7.73
N SER A 270 9.53 16.23 7.89
CA SER A 270 8.81 15.59 6.79
C SER A 270 8.54 16.57 5.65
N ARG A 271 8.65 16.10 4.40
CA ARG A 271 8.21 16.89 3.24
C ARG A 271 6.67 16.90 3.20
N PRO A 272 6.02 18.07 3.12
CA PRO A 272 4.56 18.14 2.98
C PRO A 272 4.17 17.65 1.56
N TYR A 273 3.89 16.36 1.42
CA TYR A 273 3.58 15.73 0.15
C TYR A 273 2.33 14.86 0.23
N CYS A 274 1.53 14.94 -0.83
CA CYS A 274 0.33 14.14 -1.03
C CYS A 274 -0.08 14.26 -2.49
N SER A 275 -0.37 13.13 -3.15
CA SER A 275 -0.81 13.11 -4.55
C SER A 275 -2.32 13.07 -4.73
N ALA A 276 -3.08 12.99 -3.65
CA ALA A 276 -4.53 12.95 -3.69
C ALA A 276 -5.13 14.07 -4.55
N GLN A 277 -6.08 13.71 -5.41
CA GLN A 277 -6.91 14.64 -6.18
C GLN A 277 -8.40 14.44 -5.89
N PRO A 278 -8.90 14.77 -4.68
CA PRO A 278 -10.32 14.68 -4.36
C PRO A 278 -11.20 15.36 -5.43
N SER A 279 -12.25 14.66 -5.88
CA SER A 279 -13.22 15.20 -6.85
C SER A 279 -13.99 16.41 -6.30
N GLY A 280 -14.12 16.48 -4.96
CA GLY A 280 -14.99 17.41 -4.25
C GLY A 280 -16.48 17.10 -4.35
N ILE A 281 -16.83 15.93 -4.91
CA ILE A 281 -18.20 15.42 -4.95
C ILE A 281 -18.34 14.47 -3.75
N PRO A 282 -19.19 14.74 -2.76
CA PRO A 282 -19.38 13.84 -1.64
C PRO A 282 -20.11 12.56 -2.09
N LEU A 283 -19.87 11.46 -1.38
CA LEU A 283 -20.79 10.33 -1.40
C LEU A 283 -22.08 10.78 -0.71
N ASP A 284 -23.25 10.49 -1.29
CA ASP A 284 -24.52 10.85 -0.66
C ASP A 284 -24.75 10.03 0.63
N SER A 285 -25.86 10.32 1.31
CA SER A 285 -26.23 9.64 2.56
C SER A 285 -26.17 8.13 2.41
N PHE A 286 -25.68 7.48 3.47
CA PHE A 286 -25.46 6.04 3.54
C PHE A 286 -26.67 5.21 3.06
N GLU A 287 -27.87 5.65 3.38
CA GLU A 287 -29.13 4.97 3.05
C GLU A 287 -29.42 4.93 1.54
N GLU A 288 -28.85 5.83 0.74
CA GLU A 288 -29.09 5.93 -0.71
C GLU A 288 -28.37 4.84 -1.50
N TRP A 289 -27.24 4.33 -0.99
CA TRP A 289 -26.41 3.36 -1.69
C TRP A 289 -26.25 2.04 -0.93
N CYS A 290 -26.45 2.02 0.38
CA CYS A 290 -26.24 0.82 1.18
C CYS A 290 -27.35 -0.23 0.95
N PRO A 291 -27.00 -1.51 0.73
CA PRO A 291 -27.97 -2.60 0.72
C PRO A 291 -28.83 -2.61 1.99
N ALA A 292 -30.16 -2.68 1.83
CA ALA A 292 -31.11 -2.49 2.93
C ALA A 292 -30.88 -3.44 4.13
N ASP A 293 -30.42 -4.67 3.89
CA ASP A 293 -30.11 -5.65 4.93
C ASP A 293 -28.82 -5.36 5.71
N LEU A 294 -27.96 -4.47 5.20
CA LEU A 294 -26.70 -4.07 5.84
C LEU A 294 -26.78 -2.74 6.57
N GLN A 295 -27.86 -1.97 6.37
CA GLN A 295 -27.98 -0.61 6.91
C GLN A 295 -27.86 -0.54 8.43
N GLU A 296 -28.61 -1.38 9.17
CA GLU A 296 -28.55 -1.34 10.64
C GLU A 296 -27.18 -1.79 11.17
N LYS A 297 -26.56 -2.79 10.54
CA LYS A 297 -25.30 -3.37 10.99
C LYS A 297 -24.11 -2.44 10.74
N TYR A 298 -24.11 -1.72 9.63
CA TYR A 298 -22.98 -0.89 9.18
C TYR A 298 -23.29 0.61 9.16
N LYS A 299 -24.27 1.07 9.94
CA LYS A 299 -24.62 2.49 10.00
C LYS A 299 -23.39 3.36 10.33
N PRO A 300 -23.25 4.53 9.67
CA PRO A 300 -22.22 5.50 9.99
C PRO A 300 -22.27 5.90 11.47
N THR A 301 -21.10 6.04 12.09
CA THR A 301 -21.00 6.60 13.43
C THR A 301 -20.65 8.09 13.38
N LEU A 302 -20.03 8.56 12.29
CA LEU A 302 -19.72 9.97 12.10
C LEU A 302 -20.89 10.69 11.39
N PRO A 303 -21.43 11.77 11.98
CA PRO A 303 -22.59 12.46 11.43
C PRO A 303 -22.24 13.28 10.18
N GLU A 304 -23.22 13.62 9.36
CA GLU A 304 -23.02 14.51 8.19
C GLU A 304 -22.38 15.86 8.54
N ALA A 305 -22.61 16.38 9.76
CA ALA A 305 -21.96 17.61 10.24
C ALA A 305 -20.43 17.47 10.31
N PHE A 306 -19.93 16.28 10.68
CA PHE A 306 -18.50 15.97 10.67
C PHE A 306 -17.96 16.03 9.24
N TRP A 307 -18.58 15.31 8.30
CA TRP A 307 -18.14 15.24 6.91
C TRP A 307 -18.20 16.60 6.21
N LYS A 308 -19.22 17.40 6.47
CA LYS A 308 -19.33 18.76 5.95
C LYS A 308 -18.17 19.66 6.39
N LYS A 309 -17.67 19.50 7.62
CA LYS A 309 -16.61 20.34 8.18
C LYS A 309 -15.21 19.82 7.86
N HIS A 310 -15.01 18.53 8.09
CA HIS A 310 -13.72 17.85 8.14
C HIS A 310 -13.48 16.84 7.01
N GLY A 311 -14.50 16.58 6.17
CA GLY A 311 -14.37 15.70 5.03
C GLY A 311 -13.36 16.21 3.98
N PRO A 312 -12.90 15.32 3.08
CA PRO A 312 -11.96 15.69 2.03
C PRO A 312 -12.48 16.84 1.15
N LYS A 313 -11.59 17.77 0.80
CA LYS A 313 -11.90 18.94 -0.05
C LYS A 313 -11.04 18.89 -1.32
N ARG A 314 -11.44 19.62 -2.37
CA ARG A 314 -10.64 19.72 -3.59
C ARG A 314 -9.24 20.25 -3.29
N GLY A 315 -8.24 19.63 -3.94
CA GLY A 315 -6.83 19.85 -3.64
C GLY A 315 -6.43 19.13 -2.35
N CYS A 316 -5.23 18.55 -2.30
CA CYS A 316 -4.83 17.79 -1.11
C CYS A 316 -4.60 18.70 0.11
N SER A 317 -5.67 18.99 0.85
CA SER A 317 -5.66 19.87 2.03
C SER A 317 -5.12 19.15 3.28
N VAL A 318 -5.19 17.82 3.33
CA VAL A 318 -4.82 17.02 4.52
C VAL A 318 -3.40 17.27 5.01
N VAL A 319 -2.49 17.65 4.10
CA VAL A 319 -1.10 17.97 4.43
C VAL A 319 -1.00 19.19 5.34
N GLN A 320 -1.89 20.17 5.14
CA GLN A 320 -1.92 21.45 5.87
C GLN A 320 -2.69 21.38 7.19
N GLU A 321 -3.41 20.29 7.42
CA GLU A 321 -4.21 20.09 8.61
C GLU A 321 -3.34 19.77 9.85
N PRO A 322 -3.82 20.01 11.08
CA PRO A 322 -3.18 19.52 12.31
C PRO A 322 -2.93 18.01 12.29
N ASN A 323 -1.96 17.54 13.08
CA ASN A 323 -1.63 16.11 13.11
C ASN A 323 -2.56 15.33 14.04
N GLU A 324 -3.16 15.98 15.02
CA GLU A 324 -3.94 15.36 16.07
C GLU A 324 -5.29 14.86 15.55
N PRO A 325 -5.86 13.81 16.16
CA PRO A 325 -7.26 13.43 15.95
C PRO A 325 -8.20 14.60 16.17
N ILE A 326 -9.25 14.67 15.35
CA ILE A 326 -10.28 15.71 15.48
C ILE A 326 -11.06 15.44 16.76
N ALA A 327 -11.14 16.44 17.64
CA ALA A 327 -11.77 16.30 18.95
C ALA A 327 -13.30 16.18 18.84
N VAL A 328 -13.89 15.27 19.60
CA VAL A 328 -15.35 15.14 19.73
C VAL A 328 -15.96 16.47 20.19
N GLY A 329 -16.96 16.96 19.47
CA GLY A 329 -17.60 18.26 19.70
C GLY A 329 -17.05 19.40 18.83
N ASP A 330 -16.04 19.15 18.00
CA ASP A 330 -15.62 20.07 16.95
C ASP A 330 -16.50 19.92 15.67
N TRP A 331 -17.71 19.40 15.79
CA TRP A 331 -18.74 19.33 14.74
C TRP A 331 -20.14 19.18 15.35
#